data_AF-A0A376TT73-F1
#
_entry.id   AF-A0A376TT73-F1
#
_cell.length_a   1.000
_cell.length_b   1.000
_cell.length_c   1.000
_cell.angle_alpha   90.00
_cell.angle_beta   90.00
_cell.angle_gamma   90.00
#
_symmetry.space_group_name_H-M   'P 1'
#
loop_
_entity.id
_entity.type
_entity.pdbx_description
1 polymer ?
#
loop_
_entity_poly.entity_id
_entity_poly.type
_entity_poly.pdbx_seq_one_letter_code
_entity_poly.pdbx_strand_id
1 'polypeptide(L)' 'MTRSEQGMSLLQPGKAPLHMPTQAQEVYDVTGAGDTVIGVLAATLAAG' A
#
# COMPACT_ATOMS: atom_id res chain seq x y z
N MET A 1 8.62 12.42 -14.22
CA MET A 1 9.27 11.26 -14.86
C MET A 1 9.31 10.12 -13.86
N THR A 2 8.76 8.94 -14.19
CA THR A 2 8.81 7.74 -13.34
C THR A 2 10.16 7.04 -13.47
N ARG A 3 10.76 6.59 -12.36
CA ARG A 3 12.08 5.94 -12.25
C ARG A 3 12.01 4.52 -11.66
N SER A 4 10.89 3.80 -11.88
CA SER A 4 10.68 2.43 -11.38
C SER A 4 10.92 2.31 -9.86
N GLU A 5 11.74 1.37 -9.40
CA GLU A 5 12.06 1.17 -7.97
C GLU A 5 12.73 2.38 -7.31
N GLN A 6 13.24 3.33 -8.11
CA GLN A 6 13.96 4.52 -7.64
C GLN A 6 13.07 5.77 -7.54
N GLY A 7 11.76 5.63 -7.74
CA GLY A 7 10.78 6.67 -7.42
C GLY A 7 10.34 7.52 -8.60
N MET A 8 10.13 8.81 -8.37
CA MET A 8 9.66 9.76 -9.37
C MET A 8 10.46 11.06 -9.27
N SER A 9 10.82 11.62 -10.43
CA SER A 9 11.37 12.98 -10.53
C SER A 9 10.33 13.96 -11.05
N LEU A 10 10.12 15.06 -10.34
CA LEU A 10 9.37 16.22 -10.84
C LEU A 10 10.34 17.22 -11.46
N LEU A 11 10.14 17.52 -12.74
CA LEU A 11 10.93 18.53 -13.47
C LEU A 11 10.08 19.78 -13.67
N GLN A 12 10.63 20.94 -13.33
CA GLN A 12 9.99 22.24 -13.51
C GLN A 12 10.98 23.21 -14.15
N PRO A 13 10.56 24.03 -15.14
CA PRO A 13 11.44 25.02 -15.76
C PRO A 13 12.03 25.99 -14.72
N GLY A 14 13.35 26.20 -14.78
CA GLY A 14 14.07 27.14 -13.89
C GLY A 14 14.22 26.65 -12.44
N LYS A 15 13.91 25.39 -12.13
CA LYS A 15 14.07 24.81 -10.78
C LYS A 15 14.89 23.53 -10.85
N ALA A 16 15.59 23.24 -9.75
CA ALA A 16 16.30 21.97 -9.61
C ALA A 16 15.30 20.79 -9.62
N PRO A 17 15.66 19.63 -10.22
CA PRO A 17 14.84 18.43 -10.17
C PRO A 17 14.51 18.03 -8.72
N LEU A 18 13.24 17.73 -8.45
CA LEU A 18 12.81 17.16 -7.18
C LEU A 18 12.68 15.65 -7.31
N HIS A 19 13.45 14.90 -6.52
CA HIS A 19 13.41 13.43 -6.49
C HIS A 19 12.57 12.94 -5.31
N MET A 20 11.51 12.18 -5.61
CA MET A 20 10.63 11.55 -4.64
C MET A 20 10.91 10.04 -4.66
N PRO A 21 11.40 9.42 -3.57
CA PRO A 21 11.61 7.97 -3.54
C PRO A 21 10.28 7.22 -3.59
N THR A 22 10.27 6.04 -4.21
CA THR A 22 9.12 5.11 -4.13
C THR A 22 9.13 4.46 -2.76
N GLN A 23 8.05 4.64 -1.98
CA GLN A 23 7.68 3.66 -0.97
C GLN A 23 6.92 2.55 -1.65
N ALA A 24 7.63 1.52 -2.11
CA ALA A 24 6.98 0.23 -2.31
C ALA A 24 6.74 -0.35 -0.92
N GLN A 25 5.59 -0.06 -0.32
CA GLN A 25 5.11 -0.92 0.76
C GLN A 25 4.80 -2.27 0.11
N GLU A 26 5.73 -3.21 0.24
CA GLU A 26 5.38 -4.62 0.13
C GLU A 26 4.25 -4.83 1.12
N VAL A 27 3.06 -5.10 0.59
CA VAL A 27 1.93 -5.56 1.40
C VAL A 27 2.43 -6.80 2.13
N TYR A 28 2.63 -6.66 3.45
CA TYR A 28 3.08 -7.74 4.32
C TYR A 28 2.08 -8.90 4.26
N ASP A 29 2.63 -10.10 4.41
CA ASP A 29 1.97 -11.41 4.44
C ASP A 29 0.45 -11.35 4.72
N VAL A 30 -0.35 -11.59 3.68
CA VAL A 30 -1.83 -11.58 3.73
C VAL A 30 -2.44 -12.90 4.26
N THR A 31 -1.63 -13.74 4.91
CA THR A 31 -2.10 -14.97 5.55
C THR A 31 -3.05 -14.66 6.72
N GLY A 32 -4.21 -15.34 6.79
CA GLY A 32 -5.16 -15.22 7.91
C GLY A 32 -6.22 -14.11 7.80
N ALA A 33 -6.21 -13.31 6.74
CA ALA A 33 -7.26 -12.32 6.49
C ALA A 33 -8.64 -12.98 6.33
N GLY A 34 -8.69 -14.14 5.67
CA GLY A 34 -9.91 -14.94 5.52
C GLY A 34 -10.45 -15.48 6.85
N ASP A 35 -9.57 -15.97 7.73
CA ASP A 35 -9.96 -16.51 9.04
C ASP A 35 -10.58 -15.43 9.93
N THR A 36 -10.03 -14.22 9.87
CA THR A 36 -10.57 -13.05 10.58
C THR A 36 -11.99 -12.72 10.11
N VAL A 37 -12.22 -12.71 8.79
CA VAL A 37 -13.56 -12.45 8.22
C VAL A 37 -14.57 -13.51 8.63
N ILE A 38 -14.19 -14.79 8.56
CA ILE A 38 -15.06 -15.91 8.95
C ILE A 38 -15.40 -15.84 10.45
N GLY A 39 -14.41 -15.55 11.30
CA GLY A 39 -14.61 -15.43 12.75
C GLY A 39 -15.57 -14.30 13.11
N VAL A 40 -15.40 -13.12 12.50
CA VAL A 40 -16.31 -11.98 12.72
C VAL A 40 -17.72 -12.30 12.25
N LEU A 41 -17.87 -12.88 11.06
CA LEU A 41 -19.18 -13.27 10.53
C LEU A 41 -19.88 -14.28 11.44
N ALA A 42 -19.18 -15.33 11.87
CA ALA A 42 -19.73 -16.33 12.78
C ALA A 42 -20.16 -15.72 14.13
N ALA A 43 -19.33 -14.83 14.70
CA ALA A 43 -19.67 -14.14 15.95
C ALA A 43 -20.91 -13.26 15.80
N THR A 44 -21.04 -12.52 14.69
CA THR A 44 -22.23 -11.68 14.45
C THR A 44 -23.50 -12.50 14.26
N LEU A 45 -23.41 -13.67 13.61
CA LEU A 45 -24.54 -14.58 13.44
C LEU A 45 -24.95 -15.26 14.75
N ALA A 46 -23.98 -15.58 15.62
CA ALA A 46 -24.26 -16.18 16.93
C ALA A 46 -24.83 -15.18 17.96
N ALA A 47 -24.58 -13.88 17.76
CA ALA A 47 -25.04 -12.80 18.65
C ALA A 47 -26.42 -12.21 18.29
N GLY A 48 -27.04 -12.67 17.20
CA GLY A 48 -28.41 -12.34 16.80
C GLY A 48 -29.39 -13.49 17.06
#